data_AF-I5B5Z3-F1
#
_entry.id   AF-I5B5Z3-F1
#
_cell.length_a   1.000
_cell.length_b   1.000
_cell.length_c   1.000
_cell.angle_alpha   90.00
_cell.angle_beta   90.00
_cell.angle_gamma   90.00
#
_symmetry.space_group_name_H-M   'P 1'
#
loop_
_entity.id
_entity.type
_entity.pdbx_description
1 polymer ?
#
loop_
_entity_poly.entity_id
_entity_poly.type
_entity_poly.pdbx_seq_one_letter_code
_entity_poly.pdbx_strand_id
1 'polypeptide(L)'
;MEQLPRPWTVAMEATMFTGWIYDFIKPYADDIKVAHPEMLKAITAAKKKTILSDAQKICDLLRVDLLPECFMAPSELRELRRILRYRNHIVRTATQTKNKISGLLMEVGAEYNKKKLHGKCYFWELMDTIEHVPSSVSEMLKLSRSNLEIFTNIQKKLVRVLKENPLIRERVTRLQTIGGVGEVTALTWVLEVGEVERFGAVRQAVSYCGLCAAQKESGGKESRGPISKNEINICKLFWLRRQNLHHIGILNWLKFMKGN
;
A
#
# COMPACT_ATOMS: atom_id res chain seq x y z
N MET A 1 -9.40 28.68 -17.16
CA MET A 1 -9.38 27.42 -17.94
C MET A 1 -10.36 27.45 -19.11
N GLU A 2 -11.45 28.22 -19.06
CA GLU A 2 -12.41 28.38 -20.19
C GLU A 2 -11.83 29.05 -21.46
N GLN A 3 -10.65 29.69 -21.36
CA GLN A 3 -9.98 30.38 -22.46
C GLN A 3 -8.94 29.52 -23.21
N LEU A 4 -8.74 28.25 -22.83
CA LEU A 4 -7.82 27.37 -23.53
C LEU A 4 -8.46 26.80 -24.80
N PRO A 5 -7.72 26.72 -25.93
CA PRO A 5 -8.24 26.09 -27.14
C PRO A 5 -8.54 24.61 -26.87
N ARG A 6 -9.74 24.16 -27.25
CA ARG A 6 -10.16 22.75 -27.16
C ARG A 6 -9.89 22.01 -28.47
N PRO A 7 -9.55 20.71 -28.44
CA PRO A 7 -9.39 19.89 -27.24
C PRO A 7 -8.04 20.12 -26.55
N TRP A 8 -8.00 20.03 -25.22
CA TRP A 8 -6.75 20.06 -24.46
C TRP A 8 -6.67 18.90 -23.46
N THR A 9 -5.49 18.31 -23.39
CA THR A 9 -5.17 17.17 -22.52
C THR A 9 -4.20 17.60 -21.44
N VAL A 10 -4.42 17.12 -20.22
CA VAL A 10 -3.53 17.36 -19.07
C VAL A 10 -2.73 16.12 -18.78
N ALA A 11 -1.41 16.27 -18.63
CA ALA A 11 -0.56 15.24 -18.05
C ALA A 11 0.04 15.71 -16.72
N MET A 12 0.07 14.83 -15.73
CA MET A 12 0.68 15.09 -14.43
C MET A 12 1.35 13.85 -13.86
N GLU A 13 2.41 14.02 -13.08
CA GLU A 13 3.01 12.93 -12.31
C GLU A 13 2.12 12.53 -11.13
N ALA A 14 2.03 11.23 -10.82
CA ALA A 14 1.34 10.78 -9.62
C ALA A 14 2.12 11.23 -8.36
N THR A 15 1.44 12.00 -7.51
CA THR A 15 1.93 12.56 -6.25
C THR A 15 0.84 12.43 -5.18
N MET A 16 1.13 12.91 -3.97
CA MET A 16 0.16 12.87 -2.86
C MET A 16 -1.11 13.69 -3.10
N PHE A 17 -1.07 14.72 -3.97
CA PHE A 17 -2.21 15.61 -4.25
C PHE A 17 -2.93 15.29 -5.56
N THR A 18 -2.42 14.33 -6.35
CA THR A 18 -2.97 13.99 -7.67
C THR A 18 -4.46 13.68 -7.63
N GLY A 19 -4.96 13.05 -6.56
CA GLY A 19 -6.40 12.81 -6.40
C GLY A 19 -7.25 14.07 -6.47
N TRP A 20 -6.88 15.09 -5.69
CA TRP A 20 -7.61 16.34 -5.65
C TRP A 20 -7.46 17.13 -6.96
N ILE A 21 -6.24 17.22 -7.49
CA ILE A 21 -5.96 17.94 -8.74
C ILE A 21 -6.71 17.29 -9.91
N TYR A 22 -6.70 15.96 -10.00
CA TYR A 22 -7.41 15.21 -11.03
C TYR A 22 -8.92 15.52 -11.00
N ASP A 23 -9.55 15.46 -9.82
CA ASP A 23 -10.98 15.73 -9.68
C ASP A 23 -11.33 17.19 -9.97
N PHE A 24 -10.45 18.12 -9.58
CA PHE A 24 -10.63 19.55 -9.83
C PHE A 24 -10.56 19.90 -11.32
N ILE A 25 -9.65 19.26 -12.07
CA ILE A 25 -9.43 19.54 -13.49
C ILE A 25 -10.42 18.80 -14.39
N LYS A 26 -10.94 17.65 -13.95
CA LYS A 26 -11.84 16.77 -14.73
C LYS A 26 -13.00 17.48 -15.45
N PRO A 27 -13.67 18.51 -14.89
CA PRO A 27 -14.75 19.21 -15.59
C PRO A 27 -14.27 20.13 -16.73
N TYR A 28 -12.99 20.49 -16.75
CA TYR A 28 -12.45 21.52 -17.63
C TYR A 28 -11.60 20.96 -18.79
N ALA A 29 -10.99 19.78 -18.62
CA ALA A 29 -10.11 19.15 -19.60
C ALA A 29 -10.84 18.05 -20.39
N ASP A 30 -10.44 17.87 -21.65
CA ASP A 30 -10.99 16.83 -22.52
C ASP A 30 -10.44 15.44 -22.16
N ASP A 31 -9.17 15.38 -21.73
CA ASP A 31 -8.55 14.15 -21.21
C ASP A 31 -7.49 14.47 -20.14
N ILE A 32 -7.30 13.54 -19.20
CA ILE A 32 -6.33 13.66 -18.11
C ILE A 32 -5.53 12.38 -17.98
N LYS A 33 -4.23 12.48 -18.23
CA LYS A 33 -3.25 11.41 -18.06
C LYS A 33 -2.46 11.60 -16.78
N VAL A 34 -2.30 10.51 -16.03
CA VAL A 34 -1.46 10.51 -14.82
C VAL A 34 -0.27 9.59 -15.07
N ALA A 35 0.95 10.09 -14.93
CA ALA A 35 2.16 9.33 -15.16
C ALA A 35 2.63 8.58 -13.89
N HIS A 36 3.13 7.36 -14.09
CA HIS A 36 3.75 6.55 -13.05
C HIS A 36 5.11 7.14 -12.64
N PRO A 37 5.34 7.48 -11.36
CA PRO A 37 6.50 8.25 -10.93
C PRO A 37 7.83 7.52 -11.17
N GLU A 38 7.93 6.24 -10.80
CA GLU A 38 9.17 5.45 -11.01
C GLU A 38 9.51 5.25 -12.49
N MET A 39 8.53 4.97 -13.35
CA MET A 39 8.76 4.83 -14.79
C MET A 39 9.12 6.17 -15.42
N LEU A 40 8.44 7.24 -15.03
CA LEU A 40 8.74 8.59 -15.47
C LEU A 40 10.16 8.99 -15.06
N LYS A 41 10.57 8.68 -13.83
CA LYS A 41 11.92 8.91 -13.33
C LYS A 41 12.98 8.12 -14.11
N ALA A 42 12.68 6.90 -14.54
CA ALA A 42 13.57 6.10 -15.37
C ALA A 42 13.80 6.72 -16.76
N ILE A 43 12.77 7.36 -17.33
CA ILE A 43 12.82 8.02 -18.65
C ILE A 43 13.47 9.41 -18.56
N THR A 44 13.15 10.16 -17.50
CA THR A 44 13.48 11.60 -17.40
C THR A 44 14.73 11.91 -16.56
N ALA A 45 15.48 10.88 -16.15
CA ALA A 45 16.66 10.98 -15.30
C ALA A 45 17.67 11.99 -15.86
N ALA A 46 17.91 13.07 -15.12
CA ALA A 46 18.83 14.14 -15.52
C ALA A 46 19.58 14.70 -14.30
N LYS A 47 20.83 15.14 -14.53
CA LYS A 47 21.71 15.67 -13.47
C LYS A 47 21.26 17.06 -12.96
N LYS A 48 20.60 17.86 -13.80
CA LYS A 48 19.93 19.12 -13.41
C LYS A 48 18.42 18.94 -13.59
N LYS A 49 17.67 19.17 -12.52
CA LYS A 49 16.21 19.00 -12.47
C LYS A 49 15.57 20.28 -11.94
N THR A 50 14.67 20.88 -12.72
CA THR A 50 13.83 22.01 -12.31
C THR A 50 12.37 21.71 -12.63
N ILE A 51 11.44 22.28 -11.86
CA ILE A 51 9.99 22.05 -12.02
C ILE A 51 9.53 22.34 -13.46
N LEU A 52 10.06 23.41 -14.07
CA LEU A 52 9.76 23.76 -15.47
C LEU A 52 10.28 22.71 -16.45
N SER A 53 11.51 22.23 -16.27
CA SER A 53 12.09 21.21 -17.14
C SER A 53 11.34 19.87 -17.05
N ASP A 54 10.80 19.53 -15.88
CA ASP A 54 10.02 18.30 -15.70
C ASP A 54 8.65 18.41 -16.36
N ALA A 55 7.98 19.56 -16.21
CA ALA A 55 6.71 19.82 -16.89
C ALA A 55 6.85 19.76 -18.41
N GLN A 56 7.93 20.34 -18.96
CA GLN A 56 8.23 20.24 -20.40
C GLN A 56 8.42 18.79 -20.85
N LYS A 57 9.22 18.00 -20.12
CA LYS A 57 9.42 16.57 -20.44
C LYS A 57 8.11 15.78 -20.41
N ILE A 58 7.25 16.04 -19.43
CA ILE A 58 5.93 15.40 -19.34
C ILE A 58 5.08 15.76 -20.57
N CYS A 59 5.06 17.03 -20.97
CA CYS A 59 4.36 17.48 -22.17
C CYS A 59 4.92 16.83 -23.45
N ASP A 60 6.25 16.72 -23.56
CA ASP A 60 6.88 16.11 -24.73
C ASP A 60 6.58 14.62 -24.80
N LEU A 61 6.65 13.89 -23.67
CA LEU A 61 6.25 12.49 -23.58
C LEU A 61 4.78 12.27 -23.93
N LEU A 62 3.90 13.19 -23.52
CA LEU A 62 2.49 13.16 -23.90
C LEU A 62 2.30 13.36 -25.41
N ARG A 63 3.02 14.30 -26.02
CA ARG A 63 2.92 14.60 -27.47
C ARG A 63 3.33 13.42 -28.36
N VAL A 64 4.30 12.63 -27.91
CA VAL A 64 4.82 11.48 -28.65
C VAL A 64 4.20 10.15 -28.23
N ASP A 65 3.16 10.18 -27.39
CA ASP A 65 2.47 8.98 -26.87
C ASP A 65 3.41 7.99 -26.14
N LEU A 66 4.41 8.52 -25.44
CA LEU A 66 5.38 7.76 -24.63
C LEU A 66 5.24 8.04 -23.13
N LEU A 67 4.16 8.69 -22.71
CA LEU A 67 3.92 8.93 -21.29
C LEU A 67 3.67 7.60 -20.57
N PRO A 68 4.44 7.25 -19.52
CA PRO A 68 4.20 6.03 -18.77
C PRO A 68 2.96 6.20 -17.89
N GLU A 69 1.78 5.94 -18.43
CA GLU A 69 0.52 6.14 -17.71
C GLU A 69 0.32 5.20 -16.52
N CYS A 70 -0.35 5.70 -15.50
CA CYS A 70 -0.80 4.93 -14.35
C CYS A 70 -2.32 5.03 -14.21
N PHE A 71 -2.91 3.92 -13.75
CA PHE A 71 -4.35 3.85 -13.55
C PHE A 71 -4.79 4.74 -12.38
N MET A 72 -5.66 5.70 -12.68
CA MET A 72 -6.32 6.51 -11.67
C MET A 72 -7.63 5.86 -11.24
N ALA A 73 -7.71 5.46 -9.96
CA ALA A 73 -8.91 4.82 -9.45
C ALA A 73 -10.08 5.84 -9.29
N PRO A 74 -11.34 5.38 -9.44
CA PRO A 74 -12.53 6.16 -9.13
C PRO A 74 -12.45 6.81 -7.74
N SER A 75 -13.14 7.95 -7.57
CA SER A 75 -13.09 8.75 -6.35
C SER A 75 -13.49 7.94 -5.12
N GLU A 76 -14.56 7.16 -5.26
CA GLU A 76 -15.12 6.31 -4.22
C GLU A 76 -14.11 5.25 -3.75
N LEU A 77 -13.40 4.61 -4.69
CA LEU A 77 -12.34 3.65 -4.36
C LEU A 77 -11.11 4.33 -3.75
N ARG A 78 -10.78 5.56 -4.17
CA ARG A 78 -9.68 6.34 -3.56
C ARG A 78 -9.98 6.68 -2.10
N GLU A 79 -11.21 7.03 -1.76
CA GLU A 79 -11.62 7.27 -0.37
C GLU A 79 -11.46 6.01 0.49
N LEU A 80 -11.90 4.85 -0.02
CA LEU A 80 -11.71 3.59 0.70
C LEU A 80 -10.23 3.19 0.82
N ARG A 81 -9.42 3.44 -0.22
CA ARG A 81 -7.95 3.26 -0.15
C ARG A 81 -7.32 4.15 0.92
N ARG A 82 -7.80 5.38 1.11
CA ARG A 82 -7.33 6.29 2.16
C ARG A 82 -7.49 5.67 3.55
N ILE A 83 -8.67 5.09 3.81
CA ILE A 83 -8.98 4.39 5.07
C ILE A 83 -8.06 3.16 5.26
N LEU A 84 -7.88 2.34 4.23
CA LEU A 84 -6.99 1.16 4.28
C LEU A 84 -5.52 1.56 4.52
N ARG A 85 -5.04 2.60 3.83
CA ARG A 85 -3.67 3.12 3.99
C ARG A 85 -3.46 3.70 5.38
N TYR A 86 -4.44 4.40 5.93
CA TYR A 86 -4.41 4.87 7.31
C TYR A 86 -4.34 3.70 8.30
N ARG A 87 -5.13 2.64 8.10
CA ARG A 87 -5.02 1.41 8.91
C ARG A 87 -3.61 0.82 8.85
N ASN A 88 -2.97 0.80 7.68
CA ASN A 88 -1.61 0.32 7.52
C ASN A 88 -0.57 1.22 8.20
N HIS A 89 -0.78 2.53 8.24
CA HIS A 89 0.00 3.44 9.06
C HIS A 89 -0.10 3.07 10.54
N ILE A 90 -1.31 2.89 11.08
CA ILE A 90 -1.54 2.48 12.48
C ILE A 90 -0.83 1.15 12.82
N VAL A 91 -0.82 0.19 11.90
CA VAL A 91 -0.12 -1.09 12.10
C VAL A 91 1.39 -0.91 12.19
N ARG A 92 1.97 -0.06 11.36
CA ARG A 92 3.39 0.28 11.40
C ARG A 92 3.74 0.99 12.69
N THR A 93 2.93 1.99 13.08
CA THR A 93 3.09 2.71 14.36
C THR A 93 3.02 1.76 15.54
N ALA A 94 2.04 0.85 15.58
CA ALA A 94 1.95 -0.17 16.63
C ALA A 94 3.18 -1.08 16.69
N THR A 95 3.76 -1.43 15.52
CA THR A 95 4.99 -2.23 15.47
C THR A 95 6.20 -1.44 16.00
N GLN A 96 6.30 -0.14 15.67
CA GLN A 96 7.32 0.74 16.22
C GLN A 96 7.18 0.90 17.73
N THR A 97 5.95 1.06 18.25
CA THR A 97 5.68 1.13 19.69
C THR A 97 6.09 -0.17 20.40
N LYS A 98 5.80 -1.34 19.81
CA LYS A 98 6.26 -2.64 20.35
C LYS A 98 7.79 -2.72 20.44
N ASN A 99 8.47 -2.26 19.40
CA ASN A 99 9.93 -2.20 19.39
C ASN A 99 10.45 -1.20 20.43
N LYS A 100 9.77 -0.06 20.63
CA LYS A 100 10.14 0.92 21.65
C LYS A 100 9.98 0.37 23.07
N ILE A 101 8.91 -0.37 23.36
CA ILE A 101 8.74 -1.07 24.65
C ILE A 101 9.92 -2.02 24.88
N SER A 102 10.28 -2.82 23.87
CA SER A 102 11.40 -3.75 23.97
C SER A 102 12.74 -3.02 24.21
N GLY A 103 12.95 -1.89 23.53
CA GLY A 103 14.14 -1.05 23.69
C GLY A 103 14.24 -0.41 25.08
N LEU A 104 13.13 0.13 25.60
CA LEU A 104 13.09 0.72 26.94
C LEU A 104 13.43 -0.31 28.04
N LEU A 105 12.97 -1.56 27.90
CA LEU A 105 13.33 -2.63 28.82
C LEU A 105 14.81 -3.02 28.72
N MET A 106 15.37 -3.00 27.52
CA MET A 106 16.80 -3.26 27.31
C MET A 106 17.70 -2.14 27.87
N GLU A 107 17.27 -0.88 27.77
CA GLU A 107 18.00 0.28 28.33
C GLU A 107 18.20 0.17 29.84
N VAL A 108 17.26 -0.45 30.55
CA VAL A 108 17.31 -0.66 32.02
C VAL A 108 17.81 -2.06 32.42
N GLY A 109 18.19 -2.90 31.45
CA GLY A 109 18.68 -4.26 31.73
C GLY A 109 17.61 -5.22 32.27
N ALA A 110 16.32 -4.96 32.06
CA ALA A 110 15.25 -5.81 32.57
C ALA A 110 15.14 -7.11 31.77
N GLU A 111 15.00 -8.25 32.46
CA GLU A 111 14.72 -9.54 31.83
C GLU A 111 13.24 -9.66 31.44
N TYR A 112 12.97 -10.08 30.21
CA TYR A 112 11.59 -10.28 29.75
C TYR A 112 11.47 -11.34 28.66
N ASN A 113 10.27 -11.94 28.57
CA ASN A 113 9.91 -12.87 27.51
C ASN A 113 9.39 -12.11 26.29
N LYS A 114 10.23 -11.99 25.26
CA LYS A 114 9.91 -11.30 24.00
C LYS A 114 8.62 -11.77 23.32
N LYS A 115 8.27 -13.07 23.41
CA LYS A 115 7.05 -13.61 22.78
C LYS A 115 5.78 -13.17 23.51
N LYS A 116 5.86 -13.02 24.84
CA LYS A 116 4.71 -12.66 25.69
C LYS A 116 4.59 -11.17 25.98
N LEU A 117 5.64 -10.38 25.75
CA LEU A 117 5.75 -8.96 26.13
C LEU A 117 4.54 -8.09 25.76
N HIS A 118 3.91 -8.36 24.62
CA HIS A 118 2.78 -7.54 24.15
C HIS A 118 1.41 -8.09 24.57
N GLY A 119 1.37 -9.19 25.33
CA GLY A 119 0.16 -9.70 25.99
C GLY A 119 -0.19 -8.83 27.19
N LYS A 120 -1.49 -8.57 27.42
CA LYS A 120 -1.95 -7.66 28.48
C LYS A 120 -1.53 -8.15 29.86
N CYS A 121 -1.85 -9.39 30.19
CA CYS A 121 -1.57 -9.97 31.50
C CYS A 121 -0.08 -9.99 31.81
N TYR A 122 0.72 -10.56 30.90
CA TYR A 122 2.17 -10.64 31.06
C TYR A 122 2.84 -9.27 31.19
N PHE A 123 2.37 -8.25 30.46
CA PHE A 123 2.93 -6.91 30.59
C PHE A 123 2.74 -6.34 31.99
N TRP A 124 1.56 -6.50 32.60
CA TRP A 124 1.31 -5.99 33.95
C TRP A 124 2.05 -6.81 35.02
N GLU A 125 2.06 -8.14 34.89
CA GLU A 125 2.88 -9.01 35.73
C GLU A 125 4.36 -8.62 35.70
N LEU A 126 4.88 -8.32 34.51
CA LEU A 126 6.24 -7.83 34.34
C LEU A 126 6.45 -6.47 35.02
N MET A 127 5.51 -5.52 34.87
CA MET A 127 5.59 -4.22 35.54
C MET A 127 5.59 -4.33 37.07
N ASP A 128 4.91 -5.33 37.63
CA ASP A 128 4.86 -5.58 39.08
C ASP A 128 6.11 -6.32 39.59
N THR A 129 6.83 -7.02 38.72
CA THR A 129 7.98 -7.87 39.08
C THR A 129 9.34 -7.18 38.86
N ILE A 130 9.46 -6.26 37.90
CA ILE A 130 10.76 -5.63 37.63
C ILE A 130 11.10 -4.63 38.74
N GLU A 131 12.17 -4.93 39.47
CA GLU A 131 12.77 -4.02 40.45
C GLU A 131 13.76 -3.05 39.78
N HIS A 132 14.01 -1.89 40.40
CA HIS A 132 15.00 -0.89 39.96
C HIS A 132 14.77 -0.19 38.61
N VAL A 133 13.54 -0.15 38.09
CA VAL A 133 13.21 0.66 36.90
C VAL A 133 13.02 2.14 37.26
N PRO A 134 13.68 3.09 36.56
CA PRO A 134 13.41 4.52 36.74
C PRO A 134 11.94 4.85 36.48
N SER A 135 11.36 5.72 37.32
CA SER A 135 9.95 6.14 37.21
C SER A 135 9.58 6.64 35.81
N SER A 136 10.49 7.37 35.15
CA SER A 136 10.30 7.83 33.77
C SER A 136 10.09 6.70 32.76
N VAL A 137 10.86 5.62 32.86
CA VAL A 137 10.75 4.44 31.98
C VAL A 137 9.45 3.69 32.25
N SER A 138 9.08 3.53 33.53
CA SER A 138 7.82 2.90 33.94
C SER A 138 6.61 3.61 33.33
N GLU A 139 6.56 4.94 33.41
CA GLU A 139 5.47 5.72 32.81
C GLU A 139 5.46 5.64 31.27
N MET A 140 6.63 5.69 30.61
CA MET A 140 6.71 5.51 29.16
C MET A 140 6.22 4.12 28.70
N LEU A 141 6.50 3.07 29.47
CA LEU A 141 6.03 1.72 29.22
C LEU A 141 4.51 1.64 29.34
N LYS A 142 3.92 2.19 30.40
CA LYS A 142 2.45 2.26 30.60
C LYS A 142 1.76 3.03 29.48
N LEU A 143 2.28 4.20 29.10
CA LEU A 143 1.75 4.99 27.98
C LEU A 143 1.83 4.24 26.65
N SER A 144 2.97 3.60 26.38
CA SER A 144 3.16 2.80 25.16
C SER A 144 2.19 1.62 25.10
N ARG A 145 1.92 0.99 26.25
CA ARG A 145 0.92 -0.08 26.38
C ARG A 145 -0.48 0.42 26.06
N SER A 146 -0.91 1.53 26.66
CA SER A 146 -2.21 2.15 26.39
C SER A 146 -2.38 2.50 24.91
N ASN A 147 -1.33 3.02 24.26
CA ASN A 147 -1.32 3.28 22.83
C ASN A 147 -1.56 2.00 22.00
N LEU A 148 -0.98 0.86 22.37
CA LEU A 148 -1.23 -0.42 21.67
C LEU A 148 -2.69 -0.86 21.76
N GLU A 149 -3.37 -0.60 22.88
CA GLU A 149 -4.79 -0.92 23.06
C GLU A 149 -5.66 -0.01 22.16
N ILE A 150 -5.35 1.28 22.12
CA ILE A 150 -5.98 2.25 21.22
C ILE A 150 -5.78 1.85 19.76
N PHE A 151 -4.56 1.54 19.34
CA PHE A 151 -4.25 1.12 17.97
C PHE A 151 -4.99 -0.16 17.57
N THR A 152 -5.19 -1.08 18.51
CA THR A 152 -5.96 -2.30 18.27
C THR A 152 -7.43 -1.97 18.00
N ASN A 153 -8.02 -1.08 18.79
CA ASN A 153 -9.41 -0.65 18.63
C ASN A 153 -9.63 0.13 17.34
N ILE A 154 -8.73 1.07 17.01
CA ILE A 154 -8.76 1.82 15.74
C ILE A 154 -8.71 0.85 14.56
N GLN A 155 -7.79 -0.13 14.57
CA GLN A 155 -7.70 -1.11 13.49
C GLN A 155 -9.00 -1.89 13.30
N LYS A 156 -9.63 -2.36 14.38
CA LYS A 156 -10.93 -3.07 14.31
C LYS A 156 -12.01 -2.18 13.70
N LYS A 157 -12.09 -0.92 14.13
CA LYS A 157 -13.06 0.06 13.61
C LYS A 157 -12.86 0.31 12.11
N LEU A 158 -11.64 0.56 11.67
CA LEU A 158 -11.32 0.82 10.26
C LEU A 158 -11.66 -0.38 9.36
N VAL A 159 -11.32 -1.59 9.82
CA VAL A 159 -11.63 -2.83 9.09
C VAL A 159 -13.14 -3.03 8.97
N ARG A 160 -13.89 -2.82 10.05
CA ARG A 160 -15.36 -2.90 10.06
C ARG A 160 -15.99 -1.94 9.05
N VAL A 161 -15.58 -0.67 9.07
CA VAL A 161 -16.08 0.36 8.14
C VAL A 161 -15.85 -0.05 6.69
N LEU A 162 -14.65 -0.58 6.37
CA LEU A 162 -14.34 -1.03 5.01
C LEU A 162 -15.18 -2.24 4.61
N LYS A 163 -15.30 -3.25 5.47
CA LYS A 163 -16.04 -4.48 5.16
C LYS A 163 -17.54 -4.23 4.99
N GLU A 164 -18.11 -3.33 5.78
CA GLU A 164 -19.52 -2.98 5.71
C GLU A 164 -19.84 -2.08 4.50
N ASN A 165 -18.84 -1.55 3.78
CA ASN A 165 -19.10 -0.68 2.64
C ASN A 165 -19.72 -1.45 1.45
N PRO A 166 -20.90 -1.04 0.95
CA PRO A 166 -21.62 -1.77 -0.09
C PRO A 166 -20.87 -1.88 -1.41
N LEU A 167 -20.00 -0.91 -1.76
CA LEU A 167 -19.25 -0.92 -3.02
C LEU A 167 -18.28 -2.09 -3.13
N ILE A 168 -17.78 -2.60 -2.00
CA ILE A 168 -16.75 -3.62 -1.98
C ILE A 168 -17.16 -4.90 -1.23
N ARG A 169 -18.27 -4.86 -0.49
CA ARG A 169 -18.71 -5.94 0.40
C ARG A 169 -18.79 -7.30 -0.32
N GLU A 170 -19.46 -7.36 -1.45
CA GLU A 170 -19.64 -8.63 -2.18
C GLU A 170 -18.30 -9.20 -2.63
N ARG A 171 -17.46 -8.36 -3.22
CA ARG A 171 -16.11 -8.74 -3.68
C ARG A 171 -15.25 -9.23 -2.51
N VAL A 172 -15.31 -8.55 -1.36
CA VAL A 172 -14.59 -8.95 -0.15
C VAL A 172 -15.08 -10.30 0.35
N THR A 173 -16.39 -10.50 0.51
CA THR A 173 -16.99 -11.77 0.93
C THR A 173 -16.60 -12.91 0.01
N ARG A 174 -16.68 -12.68 -1.30
CA ARG A 174 -16.27 -13.63 -2.34
C ARG A 174 -14.79 -14.01 -2.15
N LEU A 175 -13.88 -13.05 -1.98
CA LEU A 175 -12.47 -13.38 -1.77
C LEU A 175 -12.19 -14.16 -0.49
N GLN A 176 -12.97 -13.95 0.57
CA GLN A 176 -12.80 -14.67 1.83
C GLN A 176 -13.22 -16.15 1.76
N THR A 177 -13.91 -16.60 0.70
CA THR A 177 -14.19 -18.03 0.51
C THR A 177 -12.94 -18.82 0.12
N ILE A 178 -11.90 -18.13 -0.38
CA ILE A 178 -10.62 -18.75 -0.72
C ILE A 178 -9.88 -19.07 0.57
N GLY A 179 -9.55 -20.35 0.76
CA GLY A 179 -8.76 -20.83 1.89
C GLY A 179 -7.48 -20.02 2.08
N GLY A 180 -7.29 -19.46 3.27
CA GLY A 180 -6.13 -18.63 3.58
C GLY A 180 -6.25 -17.15 3.21
N VAL A 181 -7.35 -16.67 2.64
CA VAL A 181 -7.61 -15.24 2.42
C VAL A 181 -8.37 -14.67 3.62
N GLY A 182 -7.68 -13.86 4.43
CA GLY A 182 -8.28 -13.18 5.57
C GLY A 182 -8.92 -11.85 5.18
N GLU A 183 -9.72 -11.28 6.06
CA GLU A 183 -10.45 -10.01 5.86
C GLU A 183 -9.55 -8.87 5.37
N VAL A 184 -8.43 -8.60 6.06
CA VAL A 184 -7.50 -7.53 5.67
C VAL A 184 -6.86 -7.81 4.32
N THR A 185 -6.60 -9.08 4.00
CA THR A 185 -6.05 -9.48 2.70
C THR A 185 -7.09 -9.25 1.60
N ALA A 186 -8.33 -9.68 1.80
CA ALA A 186 -9.42 -9.44 0.85
C ALA A 186 -9.64 -7.94 0.60
N LEU A 187 -9.73 -7.13 1.65
CA LEU A 187 -9.84 -5.68 1.57
C LEU A 187 -8.70 -5.05 0.76
N THR A 188 -7.47 -5.50 1.01
CA THR A 188 -6.28 -5.03 0.28
C THR A 188 -6.41 -5.32 -1.20
N TRP A 189 -6.76 -6.55 -1.56
CA TRP A 189 -6.89 -6.95 -2.96
C TRP A 189 -7.98 -6.17 -3.69
N VAL A 190 -9.18 -6.08 -3.10
CA VAL A 190 -10.30 -5.35 -3.71
C VAL A 190 -9.95 -3.89 -3.93
N LEU A 191 -9.34 -3.24 -2.92
CA LEU A 191 -9.04 -1.82 -2.99
C LEU A 191 -7.84 -1.51 -3.89
N GLU A 192 -6.70 -2.17 -3.73
CA GLU A 192 -5.49 -1.83 -4.50
C GLU A 192 -5.59 -2.25 -5.97
N VAL A 193 -6.28 -3.36 -6.27
CA VAL A 193 -6.45 -3.79 -7.66
C VAL A 193 -7.58 -3.03 -8.35
N GLY A 194 -8.66 -2.72 -7.64
CA GLY A 194 -9.83 -2.05 -8.22
C GLY A 194 -10.53 -2.96 -9.24
N GLU A 195 -11.05 -2.40 -10.33
CA GLU A 195 -11.71 -3.18 -11.39
C GLU A 195 -10.78 -4.23 -12.01
N VAL A 196 -11.31 -5.41 -12.29
CA VAL A 196 -10.51 -6.58 -12.71
C VAL A 196 -10.43 -6.67 -14.23
N GLU A 197 -11.42 -6.10 -14.91
CA GLU A 197 -11.63 -6.03 -16.34
C GLU A 197 -10.52 -5.25 -17.04
N ARG A 198 -9.86 -4.31 -16.33
CA ARG A 198 -8.69 -3.57 -16.82
C ARG A 198 -7.49 -4.45 -17.16
N PHE A 199 -7.47 -5.69 -16.70
CA PHE A 199 -6.41 -6.64 -17.00
C PHE A 199 -6.88 -7.63 -18.08
N GLY A 200 -6.29 -7.51 -19.27
CA GLY A 200 -6.51 -8.45 -20.37
C GLY A 200 -5.97 -9.84 -20.05
N ALA A 201 -4.89 -9.93 -19.25
CA ALA A 201 -4.29 -11.21 -18.85
C ALA A 201 -3.81 -11.21 -17.40
N VAL A 202 -3.78 -12.40 -16.78
CA VAL A 202 -3.37 -12.56 -15.38
C VAL A 202 -1.94 -12.08 -15.13
N ARG A 203 -1.04 -12.30 -16.09
CA ARG A 203 0.35 -11.79 -16.03
C ARG A 203 0.42 -10.27 -15.84
N GLN A 204 -0.53 -9.51 -16.39
CA GLN A 204 -0.57 -8.05 -16.24
C GLN A 204 -0.93 -7.66 -14.80
N ALA A 205 -1.87 -8.37 -14.18
CA ALA A 205 -2.22 -8.13 -12.77
C ALA A 205 -1.10 -8.55 -11.80
N VAL A 206 -0.42 -9.67 -12.08
CA VAL A 206 0.76 -10.12 -11.30
C VAL A 206 1.88 -9.08 -11.40
N SER A 207 2.14 -8.56 -12.60
CA SER A 207 3.11 -7.49 -12.83
C SER A 207 2.72 -6.18 -12.14
N TYR A 208 1.44 -5.80 -12.21
CA TYR A 208 0.90 -4.61 -11.54
C TYR A 208 1.08 -4.68 -10.01
N CYS A 209 0.78 -5.82 -9.41
CA CYS A 209 1.04 -6.07 -7.98
C CYS A 209 2.55 -6.17 -7.65
N GLY A 210 3.40 -6.14 -8.68
CA GLY A 210 4.85 -6.24 -8.59
C GLY A 210 5.31 -7.60 -8.03
N LEU A 211 4.58 -8.66 -8.35
CA LEU A 211 4.89 -10.03 -7.93
C LEU A 211 5.74 -10.78 -8.96
N CYS A 212 6.10 -10.12 -10.07
CA CYS A 212 7.06 -10.64 -11.04
C CYS A 212 8.50 -10.47 -10.52
N ALA A 213 9.31 -11.52 -10.71
CA ALA A 213 10.77 -11.46 -10.56
C ALA A 213 11.36 -10.50 -11.59
N ALA A 214 12.38 -9.74 -11.21
CA ALA A 214 13.13 -8.93 -12.17
C ALA A 214 13.87 -9.87 -13.13
N GLN A 215 13.68 -9.71 -14.44
CA GLN A 215 14.49 -10.39 -15.45
C GLN A 215 15.54 -9.43 -15.98
N LYS A 216 16.81 -9.83 -15.94
CA LYS A 216 17.90 -9.13 -16.60
C LYS A 216 18.45 -10.04 -17.68
N GLU A 217 18.52 -9.51 -18.89
CA GLU A 217 19.09 -10.21 -20.03
C GLU A 217 20.09 -9.27 -20.70
N SER A 218 21.35 -9.67 -20.73
CA SER A 218 22.42 -8.93 -21.41
C SER A 218 23.42 -9.91 -22.00
N GLY A 219 23.72 -9.76 -23.30
CA GLY A 219 24.68 -10.62 -24.00
C GLY A 219 24.31 -12.10 -24.04
N GLY A 220 23.02 -12.43 -24.19
CA GLY A 220 22.53 -13.82 -24.31
C GLY A 220 22.50 -14.63 -23.01
N LYS A 221 22.78 -14.00 -21.85
CA LYS A 221 22.63 -14.63 -20.53
C LYS A 221 21.40 -14.09 -19.81
N GLU A 222 20.48 -15.00 -19.49
CA GLU A 222 19.33 -14.71 -18.64
C GLU A 222 19.70 -14.84 -17.16
N SER A 223 19.36 -13.82 -16.36
CA SER A 223 19.45 -13.86 -14.91
C SER A 223 18.12 -13.41 -14.28
N ARG A 224 17.57 -14.23 -13.38
CA ARG A 224 16.39 -13.90 -12.60
C ARG A 224 16.80 -13.28 -11.27
N GLY A 225 16.45 -12.01 -11.10
CA GLY A 225 16.62 -11.27 -9.86
C GLY A 225 15.45 -11.47 -8.89
N PRO A 226 15.55 -10.91 -7.68
CA PRO A 226 14.47 -10.92 -6.71
C PRO A 226 13.21 -10.24 -7.27
N ILE A 227 12.07 -10.50 -6.61
CA ILE A 227 10.78 -9.83 -6.89
C ILE A 227 11.00 -8.32 -6.94
N SER A 228 10.40 -7.65 -7.92
CA SER A 228 10.59 -6.21 -8.13
C SER A 228 10.30 -5.41 -6.85
N LYS A 229 10.83 -4.20 -6.70
CA LYS A 229 10.46 -3.27 -5.62
C LYS A 229 9.56 -2.18 -6.23
N ASN A 230 8.24 -2.38 -6.19
CA ASN A 230 7.25 -1.42 -6.69
C ASN A 230 6.32 -0.98 -5.54
N GLU A 231 5.75 0.22 -5.66
CA GLU A 231 5.03 0.93 -4.59
C GLU A 231 3.74 0.27 -4.11
N ILE A 232 3.17 -0.70 -4.84
CA ILE A 232 2.12 -1.62 -4.32
C ILE A 232 2.75 -2.64 -3.36
N ASN A 233 3.59 -2.15 -2.45
CA ASN A 233 4.27 -2.91 -1.40
C ASN A 233 3.28 -3.61 -0.49
N ILE A 234 2.02 -3.19 -0.42
CA ILE A 234 1.01 -3.80 0.44
C ILE A 234 0.62 -5.19 -0.09
N CYS A 235 0.38 -5.35 -1.40
CA CYS A 235 0.12 -6.68 -1.99
C CYS A 235 1.34 -7.60 -1.82
N LYS A 236 2.56 -7.07 -2.00
CA LYS A 236 3.80 -7.82 -1.78
C LYS A 236 4.01 -8.23 -0.33
N LEU A 237 3.74 -7.34 0.63
CA LEU A 237 3.90 -7.63 2.06
C LEU A 237 2.95 -8.74 2.51
N PHE A 238 1.71 -8.78 2.01
CA PHE A 238 0.78 -9.87 2.30
C PHE A 238 1.14 -11.17 1.59
N TRP A 239 1.62 -11.09 0.35
CA TRP A 239 2.09 -12.24 -0.42
C TRP A 239 3.34 -12.89 0.21
N LEU A 240 4.34 -12.08 0.62
CA LEU A 240 5.56 -12.54 1.29
C LEU A 240 5.30 -13.10 2.70
N ARG A 241 4.32 -12.57 3.45
CA ARG A 241 3.96 -13.11 4.79
C ARG A 241 3.22 -14.45 4.73
N ARG A 242 2.71 -14.85 3.58
CA ARG A 242 2.02 -16.12 3.36
C ARG A 242 2.57 -16.77 2.09
N GLN A 243 3.77 -17.34 2.19
CA GLN A 243 4.41 -18.14 1.13
C GLN A 243 3.61 -19.36 0.63
N ASN A 244 2.41 -19.63 1.18
CA ASN A 244 1.53 -20.73 0.74
C ASN A 244 0.50 -20.33 -0.33
N LEU A 245 0.42 -19.05 -0.73
CA LEU A 245 -0.35 -18.66 -1.91
C LEU A 245 0.58 -18.71 -3.13
N HIS A 246 0.82 -19.93 -3.63
CA HIS A 246 1.47 -20.17 -4.93
C HIS A 246 0.82 -19.30 -6.03
N HIS A 247 1.47 -19.14 -7.19
CA HIS A 247 0.92 -18.48 -8.41
C HIS A 247 -0.57 -18.76 -8.70
N ILE A 248 -1.04 -19.92 -8.26
CA ILE A 248 -2.43 -20.41 -8.21
C ILE A 248 -3.40 -19.41 -7.55
N GLY A 249 -3.01 -18.66 -6.51
CA GLY A 249 -3.89 -17.75 -5.78
C GLY A 249 -4.37 -16.55 -6.61
N ILE A 250 -3.50 -15.97 -7.45
CA ILE A 250 -3.86 -14.82 -8.31
C ILE A 250 -4.55 -15.28 -9.60
N LEU A 251 -4.14 -16.44 -10.13
CA LEU A 251 -4.81 -17.10 -11.25
C LEU A 251 -6.24 -17.48 -10.88
N ASN A 252 -6.44 -18.11 -9.72
CA ASN A 252 -7.77 -18.42 -9.19
C ASN A 252 -8.52 -17.13 -8.85
N TRP A 253 -7.88 -16.11 -8.27
CA TRP A 253 -8.50 -14.81 -8.01
C TRP A 253 -9.08 -14.15 -9.25
N LEU A 254 -8.32 -14.06 -10.35
CA LEU A 254 -8.78 -13.42 -11.58
C LEU A 254 -9.83 -14.24 -12.32
N LYS A 255 -9.69 -15.58 -12.35
CA LYS A 255 -10.72 -16.48 -12.90
C LYS A 255 -12.02 -16.36 -12.10
N PHE A 256 -11.93 -16.48 -10.77
CA PHE A 256 -13.06 -16.40 -9.84
C PHE A 256 -13.74 -15.03 -9.80
N MET A 257 -12.99 -13.94 -10.02
CA MET A 257 -13.56 -12.58 -10.14
C MET A 257 -14.19 -12.35 -11.53
N LYS A 258 -13.66 -12.95 -12.60
CA LYS A 258 -14.25 -12.92 -13.94
C LYS A 258 -15.40 -13.93 -14.12
N GLY A 259 -15.74 -14.71 -13.11
CA GLY A 259 -16.81 -15.72 -13.15
C GLY A 259 -16.45 -17.02 -13.88
N ASN A 260 -15.16 -17.29 -14.12
CA ASN A 260 -14.62 -18.50 -14.76
C ASN A 260 -13.95 -19.45 -13.76
#